data_AF-A0A6J4V6A1-F1
#
_entry.id   AF-A0A6J4V6A1-F1
#
_cell.length_a   1.000
_cell.length_b   1.000
_cell.length_c   1.000
_cell.angle_alpha   90.00
_cell.angle_beta   90.00
_cell.angle_gamma   90.00
#
_symmetry.space_group_name_H-M   'P 1'
#
loop_
_entity.id
_entity.type
_entity.pdbx_description
1 polymer ?
#
loop_
_entity_poly.entity_id
_entity_poly.type
_entity_poly.pdbx_seq_one_letter_code
_entity_poly.pdbx_strand_id
1 'polypeptide(L)'
;MRTDTEQSPDTTGAKMPVAKQSYERSADVQRWLQEQALDAGIKPPFMPSLLAERHDRGWILSSLTHFYERDLITDVLLEVSSGKEATVFCCAANPATGADYLAAKVYRPRMFRNLRNDAVYRHSRAQYDRDGKPVRDKGRLGRGGAKTTRGRASQVTSWIDYEFATHQLLYEAGADVPRPVSQMGNAVLMEYIGDEEGPAPLLHGVRMTREEAGPLFERLLRNIELWLACDRIHGDLSAYNILYQPGRLTTIDFAQAIDPRHNPEAYPLFERDIDRVCRYFARYGIVADATVLAGELWVRHQGGML
;
A
#
# COMPACT_ATOMS: atom_id res chain seq x y z
N MET A 1 -54.88 -9.71 -68.74
CA MET A 1 -53.84 -8.78 -69.23
C MET A 1 -54.17 -7.39 -68.68
N ARG A 2 -53.21 -6.71 -68.04
CA ARG A 2 -53.31 -5.55 -67.09
C ARG A 2 -53.34 -6.00 -65.61
N THR A 3 -52.20 -6.21 -64.95
CA THR A 3 -51.22 -5.29 -64.29
C THR A 3 -51.63 -4.86 -62.87
N ASP A 4 -50.97 -5.50 -61.90
CA ASP A 4 -50.41 -5.05 -60.61
C ASP A 4 -50.89 -3.74 -59.98
N THR A 5 -51.24 -3.78 -58.69
CA THR A 5 -50.52 -3.03 -57.62
C THR A 5 -50.95 -3.60 -56.24
N GLU A 6 -50.10 -4.38 -55.59
CA GLU A 6 -50.20 -4.71 -54.15
C GLU A 6 -49.15 -3.89 -53.40
N GLN A 7 -49.60 -2.94 -52.57
CA GLN A 7 -48.76 -2.21 -51.62
C GLN A 7 -48.72 -2.98 -50.29
N SER A 8 -47.53 -3.46 -49.92
CA SER A 8 -47.22 -3.93 -48.57
C SER A 8 -46.77 -2.76 -47.66
N PRO A 9 -47.00 -2.84 -46.35
CA PRO A 9 -46.76 -1.73 -45.43
C PRO A 9 -45.28 -1.58 -45.05
N ASP A 10 -44.89 -0.32 -44.94
CA ASP A 10 -43.60 0.19 -44.49
C ASP A 10 -43.33 -0.23 -43.03
N THR A 11 -42.28 -1.02 -42.80
CA THR A 11 -41.77 -1.33 -41.46
C THR A 11 -40.52 -0.51 -41.22
N THR A 12 -40.66 0.54 -40.41
CA THR A 12 -39.58 1.41 -39.95
C THR A 12 -38.68 0.66 -38.96
N GLY A 13 -37.73 -0.11 -39.48
CA GLY A 13 -36.61 -0.65 -38.72
C GLY A 13 -35.59 0.44 -38.40
N ALA A 14 -35.73 1.09 -37.24
CA ALA A 14 -34.73 2.00 -36.72
C ALA A 14 -33.41 1.25 -36.44
N LYS A 15 -32.40 1.43 -37.30
CA LYS A 15 -31.02 1.01 -37.01
C LYS A 15 -30.45 1.90 -35.92
N MET A 16 -30.23 1.35 -34.72
CA MET A 16 -29.45 2.01 -33.68
C MET A 16 -28.00 2.23 -34.16
N PRO A 17 -27.38 3.38 -33.86
CA PRO A 17 -25.99 3.60 -34.21
C PRO A 17 -25.10 2.71 -33.33
N VAL A 18 -24.33 1.83 -33.96
CA VAL A 18 -23.23 1.13 -33.30
C VAL A 18 -22.23 2.19 -32.86
N ALA A 19 -22.08 2.38 -31.54
CA ALA A 19 -21.08 3.27 -30.99
C ALA A 19 -19.70 2.80 -31.46
N LYS A 20 -19.03 3.59 -32.30
CA LYS A 20 -17.62 3.37 -32.63
C LYS A 20 -16.82 3.44 -31.33
N GLN A 21 -16.44 2.30 -30.77
CA GLN A 21 -15.38 2.26 -29.77
C GLN A 21 -14.14 2.87 -30.43
N SER A 22 -13.62 3.97 -29.87
CA SER A 22 -12.45 4.64 -30.42
C SER A 22 -11.29 3.64 -30.48
N TYR A 23 -10.80 3.35 -31.69
CA TYR A 23 -9.70 2.45 -31.97
C TYR A 23 -8.43 2.82 -31.18
N GLU A 24 -8.29 4.09 -30.83
CA GLU A 24 -7.23 4.64 -29.98
C GLU A 24 -7.25 4.08 -28.54
N ARG A 25 -8.33 3.45 -28.08
CA ARG A 25 -8.41 2.86 -26.73
C ARG A 25 -7.93 1.41 -26.66
N SER A 26 -7.59 0.80 -27.80
CA SER A 26 -7.05 -0.56 -27.84
C SER A 26 -5.67 -0.60 -27.18
N ALA A 27 -5.46 -1.57 -26.28
CA ALA A 27 -4.17 -1.78 -25.61
C ALA A 27 -3.03 -2.04 -26.61
N ASP A 28 -3.32 -2.73 -27.72
CA ASP A 28 -2.34 -3.00 -28.78
C ASP A 28 -1.98 -1.74 -29.58
N VAL A 29 -2.96 -0.84 -29.79
CA VAL A 29 -2.74 0.45 -30.47
C VAL A 29 -1.93 1.39 -29.57
N GLN A 30 -2.22 1.39 -28.27
CA GLN A 30 -1.44 2.15 -27.29
C GLN A 30 0.00 1.64 -27.22
N ARG A 31 0.21 0.32 -27.19
CA ARG A 31 1.55 -0.30 -27.20
C ARG A 31 2.35 0.09 -28.45
N TRP A 32 1.74 0.02 -29.63
CA TRP A 32 2.36 0.42 -30.90
C TRP A 32 2.73 1.92 -30.95
N LEU A 33 1.86 2.81 -30.44
CA LEU A 33 2.16 4.24 -30.31
C LEU A 33 3.30 4.50 -29.32
N GLN A 34 3.38 3.70 -28.25
CA GLN A 34 4.43 3.79 -27.24
C GLN A 34 5.79 3.41 -27.82
N GLU A 35 5.86 2.35 -28.63
CA GLU A 35 7.06 1.92 -29.37
C GLU A 35 7.55 3.02 -30.33
N GLN A 36 6.66 3.62 -31.12
CA GLN A 36 7.00 4.71 -32.05
C GLN A 36 7.52 5.98 -31.34
N ALA A 37 6.95 6.33 -30.19
CA ALA A 37 7.38 7.50 -29.43
C ALA A 37 8.79 7.33 -28.84
N LEU A 38 9.12 6.11 -28.37
CA LEU A 38 10.45 5.75 -27.89
C LEU A 38 11.50 5.87 -29.00
N ASP A 39 11.20 5.41 -30.21
CA ASP A 39 12.07 5.55 -31.39
C ASP A 39 12.33 7.02 -31.78
N ALA A 40 11.38 7.91 -31.49
CA ALA A 40 11.50 9.35 -31.74
C ALA A 40 12.17 10.13 -30.58
N GLY A 41 12.58 9.47 -29.50
CA GLY A 41 13.13 10.12 -28.30
C GLY A 41 12.10 10.95 -27.51
N ILE A 42 10.81 10.79 -27.78
CA ILE A 42 9.72 11.48 -27.08
C ILE A 42 9.12 10.49 -26.11
N LYS A 43 9.23 10.75 -24.80
CA LYS A 43 8.60 9.89 -23.80
C LYS A 43 7.08 9.87 -24.02
N PRO A 44 6.47 8.70 -24.26
CA PRO A 44 5.04 8.63 -24.56
C PRO A 44 4.18 9.12 -23.38
N PRO A 45 2.94 9.56 -23.63
CA PRO A 45 2.03 9.90 -22.55
C PRO A 45 1.73 8.66 -21.70
N PHE A 46 1.70 8.84 -20.38
CA PHE A 46 1.39 7.74 -19.46
C PHE A 46 -0.09 7.35 -19.55
N MET A 47 -0.38 6.28 -20.29
CA MET A 47 -1.73 5.77 -20.52
C MET A 47 -1.82 4.27 -20.19
N PRO A 48 -1.73 3.89 -18.91
CA PRO A 48 -1.79 2.50 -18.51
C PRO A 48 -3.14 1.86 -18.87
N SER A 49 -3.05 0.70 -19.52
CA SER A 49 -4.19 -0.02 -20.10
C SER A 49 -5.26 -0.34 -19.05
N LEU A 50 -4.85 -0.77 -17.84
CA LEU A 50 -5.73 -1.08 -16.70
C LEU A 50 -6.64 0.10 -16.29
N LEU A 51 -6.20 1.34 -16.47
CA LEU A 51 -6.93 2.53 -16.01
C LEU A 51 -7.84 3.12 -17.09
N ALA A 52 -7.82 2.61 -18.32
CA ALA A 52 -8.52 3.18 -19.47
C ALA A 52 -10.05 3.27 -19.26
N GLU A 53 -10.64 2.31 -18.55
CA GLU A 53 -12.09 2.20 -18.36
C GLU A 53 -12.56 2.59 -16.95
N ARG A 54 -11.63 2.95 -16.05
CA ARG A 54 -11.96 3.24 -14.65
C ARG A 54 -12.54 4.64 -14.48
N HIS A 55 -13.65 4.74 -13.77
CA HIS A 55 -14.27 6.02 -13.41
C HIS A 55 -13.35 6.89 -12.53
N ASP A 56 -12.51 6.25 -11.72
CA ASP A 56 -11.59 6.92 -10.80
C ASP A 56 -10.17 7.08 -11.38
N ARG A 57 -9.99 6.92 -12.70
CA ARG A 57 -8.66 7.01 -13.35
C ARG A 57 -7.93 8.31 -13.10
N GLY A 58 -8.64 9.45 -13.07
CA GLY A 58 -8.00 10.77 -13.09
C GLY A 58 -7.09 11.00 -11.88
N TRP A 59 -7.55 10.57 -10.70
CA TRP A 59 -6.78 10.74 -9.46
C TRP A 59 -5.69 9.67 -9.29
N ILE A 60 -5.92 8.44 -9.76
CA ILE A 60 -4.91 7.36 -9.74
C ILE A 60 -3.77 7.74 -10.68
N LEU A 61 -4.09 8.13 -11.92
CA LEU A 61 -3.14 8.58 -12.92
C LEU A 61 -2.30 9.74 -12.37
N SER A 62 -2.92 10.79 -11.82
CA SER A 62 -2.15 11.91 -11.26
C SER A 62 -1.19 11.50 -10.14
N SER A 63 -1.51 10.43 -9.40
CA SER A 63 -0.63 9.93 -8.33
C SER A 63 0.57 9.15 -8.92
N LEU A 64 0.31 8.31 -9.93
CA LEU A 64 1.30 7.40 -10.52
C LEU A 64 2.17 8.06 -11.62
N THR A 65 1.68 9.10 -12.29
CA THR A 65 2.40 9.82 -13.35
C THR A 65 3.79 10.26 -12.89
N HIS A 66 3.94 10.68 -11.63
CA HIS A 66 5.25 11.12 -11.11
C HIS A 66 6.28 9.98 -11.08
N PHE A 67 5.87 8.74 -10.82
CA PHE A 67 6.76 7.58 -10.88
C PHE A 67 7.16 7.25 -12.32
N TYR A 68 6.20 7.37 -13.25
CA TYR A 68 6.49 7.21 -14.67
C TYR A 68 7.46 8.29 -15.15
N GLU A 69 7.21 9.56 -14.85
CA GLU A 69 8.06 10.69 -15.26
C GLU A 69 9.51 10.53 -14.79
N ARG A 70 9.75 9.95 -13.61
CA ARG A 70 11.08 9.65 -13.07
C ARG A 70 11.69 8.32 -13.52
N ASP A 71 11.10 7.65 -14.51
CA ASP A 71 11.60 6.37 -15.03
C ASP A 71 11.69 5.29 -13.96
N LEU A 72 10.72 5.25 -13.03
CA LEU A 72 10.62 4.17 -12.03
C LEU A 72 9.66 3.06 -12.48
N ILE A 73 8.59 3.44 -13.18
CA ILE A 73 7.60 2.50 -13.73
C ILE A 73 7.36 2.79 -15.21
N THR A 74 6.91 1.79 -15.95
CA THR A 74 6.58 1.90 -17.38
C THR A 74 5.09 1.68 -17.65
N ASP A 75 4.43 0.83 -16.86
CA ASP A 75 2.98 0.54 -16.99
C ASP A 75 2.36 0.13 -15.64
N VAL A 76 1.03 0.10 -15.56
CA VAL A 76 0.24 -0.44 -14.44
C VAL A 76 -0.50 -1.69 -14.91
N LEU A 77 -0.13 -2.83 -14.35
CA LEU A 77 -0.54 -4.14 -14.86
C LEU A 77 -1.84 -4.63 -14.23
N LEU A 78 -1.93 -4.58 -12.90
CA LEU A 78 -3.10 -5.08 -12.16
C LEU A 78 -3.34 -4.32 -10.86
N GLU A 79 -4.58 -4.36 -10.39
CA GLU A 79 -4.96 -3.95 -9.04
C GLU A 79 -4.75 -5.15 -8.10
N VAL A 80 -3.83 -5.02 -7.16
CA VAL A 80 -3.49 -6.08 -6.18
C VAL A 80 -4.53 -6.11 -5.07
N SER A 81 -4.90 -4.94 -4.57
CA SER A 81 -5.84 -4.80 -3.46
C SER A 81 -6.48 -3.42 -3.46
N SER A 82 -7.73 -3.35 -3.04
CA SER A 82 -8.48 -2.11 -2.91
C SER A 82 -9.18 -2.07 -1.56
N GLY A 83 -8.69 -1.18 -0.70
CA GLY A 83 -9.24 -0.92 0.62
C GLY A 83 -9.97 0.42 0.70
N LYS A 84 -10.52 0.69 1.89
CA LYS A 84 -11.12 2.00 2.22
C LYS A 84 -10.08 3.13 2.20
N GLU A 85 -8.83 2.79 2.47
CA GLU A 85 -7.74 3.74 2.69
C GLU A 85 -6.85 3.88 1.48
N ALA A 86 -6.39 2.78 0.89
CA ALA A 86 -5.52 2.81 -0.26
C ALA A 86 -5.92 1.77 -1.31
N THR A 87 -5.36 1.92 -2.50
CA THR A 87 -5.37 0.90 -3.55
C THR A 87 -3.94 0.58 -3.90
N VAL A 88 -3.60 -0.71 -3.97
CA VAL A 88 -2.26 -1.18 -4.32
C VAL A 88 -2.32 -1.71 -5.74
N PHE A 89 -1.38 -1.27 -6.57
CA PHE A 89 -1.22 -1.72 -7.94
C PHE A 89 0.12 -2.43 -8.12
N CYS A 90 0.16 -3.43 -8.98
CA CYS A 90 1.42 -3.93 -9.54
C CYS A 90 1.72 -3.14 -10.80
N CYS A 91 2.93 -2.61 -10.87
CA CYS A 91 3.44 -1.82 -11.97
C CYS A 91 4.62 -2.56 -12.62
N ALA A 92 4.69 -2.49 -13.95
CA ALA A 92 5.91 -2.85 -14.66
C ALA A 92 6.98 -1.82 -14.28
N ALA A 93 8.12 -2.31 -13.81
CA ALA A 93 9.22 -1.47 -13.40
C ALA A 93 10.04 -1.04 -14.62
N ASN A 94 10.69 0.13 -14.52
CA ASN A 94 11.69 0.47 -15.53
C ASN A 94 12.93 -0.43 -15.35
N PRO A 95 13.53 -0.97 -16.42
CA PRO A 95 14.72 -1.82 -16.33
C PRO A 95 15.88 -1.20 -15.52
N ALA A 96 16.01 0.13 -15.51
CA ALA A 96 17.03 0.85 -14.73
C ALA A 96 16.88 0.66 -13.20
N THR A 97 15.71 0.22 -12.72
CA THR A 97 15.47 -0.07 -11.30
C THR A 97 16.03 -1.43 -10.85
N GLY A 98 16.37 -2.31 -11.80
CA GLY A 98 16.84 -3.68 -11.54
C GLY A 98 15.76 -4.64 -11.01
N ALA A 99 14.48 -4.29 -11.14
CA ALA A 99 13.35 -5.15 -10.81
C ALA A 99 12.44 -5.28 -12.04
N ASP A 100 11.67 -6.37 -12.10
CA ASP A 100 10.64 -6.55 -13.13
C ASP A 100 9.33 -5.85 -12.73
N TYR A 101 9.00 -5.89 -11.44
CA TYR A 101 7.75 -5.37 -10.90
C TYR A 101 7.98 -4.49 -9.66
N LEU A 102 7.12 -3.48 -9.51
CA LEU A 102 7.02 -2.65 -8.31
C LEU A 102 5.56 -2.52 -7.86
N ALA A 103 5.36 -2.44 -6.54
CA ALA A 103 4.05 -2.19 -5.96
C ALA A 103 3.85 -0.68 -5.72
N ALA A 104 2.75 -0.12 -6.21
CA ALA A 104 2.37 1.26 -5.95
C ALA A 104 1.13 1.31 -5.04
N LYS A 105 1.31 1.73 -3.79
CA LYS A 105 0.22 2.00 -2.83
C LYS A 105 -0.23 3.45 -2.98
N VAL A 106 -1.45 3.64 -3.46
CA VAL A 106 -2.05 4.94 -3.72
C VAL A 106 -3.15 5.23 -2.69
N TYR A 107 -2.95 6.26 -1.87
CA TYR A 107 -3.84 6.63 -0.78
C TYR A 107 -5.05 7.43 -1.25
N ARG A 108 -6.26 6.98 -0.88
CA ARG A 108 -7.53 7.52 -1.36
C ARG A 108 -7.86 8.86 -0.71
N PRO A 109 -8.35 9.87 -1.48
CA PRO A 109 -8.79 11.15 -0.93
C PRO A 109 -9.80 11.11 0.22
N ARG A 110 -10.60 10.03 0.32
CA ARG A 110 -11.63 9.86 1.34
C ARG A 110 -11.08 9.41 2.70
N MET A 111 -9.95 8.69 2.74
CA MET A 111 -9.34 8.28 4.01
C MET A 111 -8.95 9.51 4.86
N PHE A 112 -8.65 10.62 4.20
CA PHE A 112 -8.36 11.92 4.78
C PHE A 112 -9.52 12.52 5.60
N ARG A 113 -10.72 11.90 5.56
CA ARG A 113 -11.86 12.25 6.42
C ARG A 113 -11.92 11.43 7.71
N ASN A 114 -11.41 10.19 7.72
CA ASN A 114 -11.46 9.26 8.86
C ASN A 114 -10.28 9.43 9.83
N LEU A 115 -9.14 9.94 9.34
CA LEU A 115 -8.00 10.43 10.14
C LEU A 115 -8.39 11.42 11.26
N ARG A 116 -9.62 11.96 11.21
CA ARG A 116 -10.22 12.82 12.25
C ARG A 116 -10.42 12.11 13.59
N ASN A 117 -10.66 10.81 13.61
CA ASN A 117 -11.13 10.09 14.81
C ASN A 117 -10.08 9.20 15.49
N ASP A 118 -8.94 8.96 14.84
CA ASP A 118 -7.89 8.08 15.35
C ASP A 118 -6.96 8.80 16.33
N ALA A 119 -7.49 9.17 17.49
CA ALA A 119 -6.74 9.87 18.54
C ALA A 119 -5.54 9.04 19.04
N VAL A 120 -5.75 7.74 19.25
CA VAL A 120 -4.73 6.80 19.78
C VAL A 120 -3.46 6.82 18.93
N TYR A 121 -3.59 6.84 17.61
CA TYR A 121 -2.44 6.84 16.71
C TYR A 121 -1.85 8.24 16.47
N ARG A 122 -2.61 9.32 16.68
CA ARG A 122 -2.08 10.68 16.51
C ARG A 122 -1.09 11.07 17.60
N HIS A 123 -1.23 10.55 18.82
CA HIS A 123 -0.35 10.90 19.94
C HIS A 123 1.11 10.48 19.69
N SER A 124 1.34 9.37 18.99
CA SER A 124 2.68 8.86 18.66
C SER A 124 3.28 9.42 17.37
N ARG A 125 2.54 10.23 16.60
CA ARG A 125 2.90 10.69 15.25
C ARG A 125 3.26 12.18 15.20
N ALA A 126 3.36 12.85 16.35
CA ALA A 126 3.92 14.20 16.36
C ALA A 126 5.38 14.13 15.88
N GLN A 127 5.80 15.02 14.97
CA GLN A 127 7.23 15.14 14.66
C GLN A 127 7.91 15.73 15.90
N TYR A 128 8.96 15.09 16.39
CA TYR A 128 9.78 15.59 17.48
C TYR A 128 11.12 16.09 16.92
N ASP A 129 11.64 17.19 17.46
CA ASP A 129 12.95 17.70 17.08
C ASP A 129 14.07 16.79 17.61
N ARG A 130 15.32 17.13 17.28
CA ARG A 130 16.51 16.39 17.74
C ARG A 130 16.64 16.34 19.27
N ASP A 131 15.91 17.18 20.01
CA ASP A 131 15.91 17.25 21.46
C ASP A 131 14.68 16.54 22.07
N GLY A 132 13.92 15.77 21.28
CA GLY A 132 12.76 15.01 21.74
C GLY A 132 11.55 15.88 22.11
N LYS A 133 11.52 17.15 21.70
CA LYS A 133 10.36 18.02 21.91
C LYS A 133 9.45 17.95 20.70
N PRO A 134 8.11 17.90 20.88
CA PRO A 134 7.22 17.93 19.74
C PRO A 134 7.50 19.22 18.98
N VAL A 135 7.85 19.09 17.69
CA VAL A 135 7.94 20.18 16.74
C VAL A 135 6.56 20.82 16.73
N ARG A 136 6.40 21.85 17.55
CA ARG A 136 5.25 22.74 17.48
C ARG A 136 5.36 23.40 16.12
N ASP A 137 4.51 22.97 15.21
CA ASP A 137 4.20 23.69 13.98
C ASP A 137 4.13 25.18 14.33
N LYS A 138 5.08 25.95 13.81
CA LYS A 138 5.32 27.34 14.23
C LYS A 138 4.08 28.17 13.89
N GLY A 139 3.18 28.30 14.85
CA GLY A 139 2.57 29.57 15.25
C GLY A 139 1.96 30.48 14.17
N ARG A 140 1.45 29.96 13.05
CA ARG A 140 0.67 30.78 12.10
C ARG A 140 -0.67 30.20 11.66
N LEU A 141 -0.96 28.95 12.00
CA LEU A 141 -2.23 28.28 11.68
C LEU A 141 -2.85 27.74 12.97
N GLY A 142 -3.23 28.65 13.88
CA GLY A 142 -4.03 28.32 15.07
C GLY A 142 -5.28 27.52 14.68
N ARG A 143 -5.85 26.74 15.62
CA ARG A 143 -7.03 25.83 15.55
C ARG A 143 -8.03 25.90 14.36
N GLY A 144 -8.19 27.02 13.67
CA GLY A 144 -8.87 27.15 12.38
C GLY A 144 -8.07 26.69 11.13
N GLY A 145 -6.73 26.75 11.15
CA GLY A 145 -5.84 26.40 10.03
C GLY A 145 -5.80 24.91 9.70
N ALA A 146 -5.79 24.05 10.72
CA ALA A 146 -5.97 22.59 10.58
C ALA A 146 -7.34 22.20 9.97
N LYS A 147 -8.33 23.11 10.02
CA LYS A 147 -9.64 22.96 9.39
C LYS A 147 -9.72 23.58 7.99
N THR A 148 -8.64 24.13 7.44
CA THR A 148 -8.58 24.60 6.04
C THR A 148 -8.21 23.45 5.11
N THR A 149 -8.54 23.55 3.82
CA THR A 149 -8.14 22.55 2.81
C THR A 149 -6.62 22.36 2.77
N ARG A 150 -5.85 23.44 2.94
CA ARG A 150 -4.38 23.42 2.95
C ARG A 150 -3.81 22.72 4.19
N GLY A 151 -4.32 23.05 5.39
CA GLY A 151 -3.88 22.38 6.63
C GLY A 151 -4.24 20.89 6.67
N ARG A 152 -5.37 20.50 6.07
CA ARG A 152 -5.73 19.08 5.91
C ARG A 152 -4.79 18.34 4.96
N ALA A 153 -4.43 18.95 3.84
CA ALA A 153 -3.46 18.36 2.91
C ALA A 153 -2.10 18.14 3.58
N SER A 154 -1.62 19.10 4.39
CA SER A 154 -0.33 18.97 5.09
C SER A 154 -0.30 17.87 6.15
N GLN A 155 -1.39 17.65 6.89
CA GLN A 155 -1.48 16.54 7.86
C GLN A 155 -1.46 15.16 7.17
N VAL A 156 -2.11 15.07 6.02
CA VAL A 156 -2.14 13.86 5.20
C VAL A 156 -0.76 13.53 4.65
N THR A 157 -0.07 14.51 4.07
CA THR A 157 1.29 14.34 3.57
C THR A 157 2.22 13.90 4.70
N SER A 158 2.16 14.57 5.86
CA SER A 158 2.93 14.21 7.06
C SER A 158 2.69 12.76 7.52
N TRP A 159 1.48 12.22 7.35
CA TRP A 159 1.16 10.84 7.69
C TRP A 159 1.75 9.83 6.69
N ILE A 160 1.65 10.10 5.39
CA ILE A 160 2.25 9.25 4.35
C ILE A 160 3.78 9.28 4.47
N ASP A 161 4.35 10.46 4.77
CA ASP A 161 5.77 10.62 5.02
C ASP A 161 6.22 9.80 6.24
N TYR A 162 5.42 9.76 7.31
CA TYR A 162 5.70 8.93 8.49
C TYR A 162 5.66 7.43 8.18
N GLU A 163 4.66 6.97 7.42
CA GLU A 163 4.56 5.56 7.02
C GLU A 163 5.76 5.17 6.15
N PHE A 164 6.10 5.99 5.14
CA PHE A 164 7.26 5.74 4.28
C PHE A 164 8.58 5.77 5.07
N ALA A 165 8.77 6.73 5.97
CA ALA A 165 9.96 6.80 6.83
C ALA A 165 10.07 5.61 7.78
N THR A 166 8.94 5.13 8.31
CA THR A 166 8.91 3.91 9.12
C THR A 166 9.30 2.70 8.28
N HIS A 167 8.75 2.59 7.08
CA HIS A 167 9.08 1.50 6.16
C HIS A 167 10.57 1.48 5.80
N GLN A 168 11.15 2.66 5.51
CA GLN A 168 12.57 2.80 5.22
C GLN A 168 13.44 2.43 6.43
N LEU A 169 13.10 2.92 7.62
CA LEU A 169 13.81 2.58 8.87
C LEU A 169 13.85 1.07 9.10
N LEU A 170 12.71 0.38 8.96
CA LEU A 170 12.62 -1.06 9.20
C LEU A 170 13.37 -1.86 8.12
N TYR A 171 13.29 -1.44 6.86
CA TYR A 171 14.05 -2.07 5.78
C TYR A 171 15.56 -1.95 5.99
N GLU A 172 16.04 -0.74 6.34
CA GLU A 172 17.46 -0.48 6.63
C GLU A 172 17.97 -1.26 7.85
N ALA A 173 17.09 -1.51 8.83
CA ALA A 173 17.39 -2.35 9.98
C ALA A 173 17.47 -3.85 9.64
N GLY A 174 17.09 -4.25 8.42
CA GLY A 174 17.11 -5.63 7.94
C GLY A 174 15.83 -6.43 8.22
N ALA A 175 14.71 -5.74 8.46
CA ALA A 175 13.42 -6.39 8.61
C ALA A 175 12.90 -6.96 7.29
N ASP A 176 12.11 -8.03 7.36
CA ASP A 176 11.40 -8.61 6.22
C ASP A 176 10.16 -7.78 5.88
N VAL A 177 10.40 -6.64 5.25
CA VAL A 177 9.41 -5.72 4.70
C VAL A 177 9.75 -5.44 3.23
N PRO A 178 8.78 -5.04 2.39
CA PRO A 178 9.09 -4.71 0.99
C PRO A 178 10.15 -3.60 0.92
N ARG A 179 11.13 -3.66 0.02
CA ARG A 179 12.07 -2.55 -0.14
C ARG A 179 11.34 -1.26 -0.55
N PRO A 180 11.41 -0.16 0.21
CA PRO A 180 10.85 1.11 -0.22
C PRO A 180 11.68 1.68 -1.38
N VAL A 181 11.01 2.24 -2.39
CA VAL A 181 11.66 2.82 -3.58
C VAL A 181 11.51 4.33 -3.61
N SER A 182 10.28 4.85 -3.49
CA SER A 182 10.03 6.29 -3.52
C SER A 182 8.66 6.62 -2.94
N GLN A 183 8.53 7.81 -2.37
CA GLN A 183 7.23 8.40 -2.04
C GLN A 183 7.05 9.69 -2.84
N MET A 184 5.85 9.89 -3.41
CA MET A 184 5.49 11.11 -4.13
C MET A 184 4.01 11.43 -3.92
N GLY A 185 3.74 12.61 -3.36
CA GLY A 185 2.38 13.07 -3.10
C GLY A 185 1.63 12.13 -2.18
N ASN A 186 0.59 11.46 -2.71
CA ASN A 186 -0.22 10.49 -1.99
C ASN A 186 0.03 9.04 -2.43
N ALA A 187 1.22 8.74 -2.96
CA ALA A 187 1.58 7.39 -3.37
C ALA A 187 2.96 6.97 -2.87
N VAL A 188 3.09 5.69 -2.55
CA VAL A 188 4.34 5.03 -2.15
C VAL A 188 4.62 3.90 -3.14
N LEU A 189 5.84 3.88 -3.67
CA LEU A 189 6.37 2.84 -4.54
C LEU A 189 7.36 1.99 -3.74
N MET A 190 7.21 0.68 -3.82
CA MET A 190 8.00 -0.30 -3.07
C MET A 190 8.17 -1.61 -3.87
N GLU A 191 9.00 -2.52 -3.38
CA GLU A 191 9.15 -3.88 -3.90
C GLU A 191 7.78 -4.56 -4.03
N TYR A 192 7.57 -5.18 -5.18
CA TYR A 192 6.42 -6.06 -5.37
C TYR A 192 6.73 -7.45 -4.79
N ILE A 193 5.86 -7.94 -3.92
CA ILE A 193 5.99 -9.27 -3.33
C ILE A 193 4.99 -10.19 -4.03
N GLY A 194 5.50 -10.99 -4.95
CA GLY A 194 4.74 -11.83 -5.86
C GLY A 194 5.58 -12.17 -7.08
N ASP A 195 4.94 -12.69 -8.11
CA ASP A 195 5.57 -13.10 -9.37
C ASP A 195 4.64 -12.77 -10.55
N GLU A 196 4.94 -13.35 -11.71
CA GLU A 196 4.16 -13.21 -12.94
C GLU A 196 2.74 -13.80 -12.84
N GLU A 197 2.52 -14.76 -11.94
CA GLU A 197 1.19 -15.36 -11.72
C GLU A 197 0.31 -14.46 -10.86
N GLY A 198 0.91 -13.65 -9.98
CA GLY A 198 0.19 -12.66 -9.20
C GLY A 198 0.85 -12.27 -7.88
N PRO A 199 0.11 -11.56 -7.01
CA PRO A 199 0.64 -11.14 -5.72
C PRO A 199 0.79 -12.33 -4.79
N ALA A 200 1.81 -12.30 -3.94
CA ALA A 200 1.96 -13.30 -2.88
C ALA A 200 0.69 -13.31 -2.00
N PRO A 201 0.18 -14.50 -1.62
CA PRO A 201 -1.02 -14.58 -0.81
C PRO A 201 -0.81 -14.02 0.59
N LEU A 202 -1.87 -13.47 1.17
CA LEU A 202 -1.91 -13.12 2.59
C LEU A 202 -1.81 -14.39 3.44
N LEU A 203 -1.00 -14.33 4.48
CA LEU A 203 -0.74 -15.42 5.43
C LEU A 203 -2.05 -15.98 6.01
N HIS A 204 -3.08 -15.16 6.20
CA HIS A 204 -4.40 -15.59 6.65
C HIS A 204 -4.99 -16.74 5.78
N GLY A 205 -4.84 -16.65 4.46
CA GLY A 205 -5.35 -17.62 3.49
C GLY A 205 -4.46 -18.83 3.25
N VAL A 206 -3.26 -18.86 3.85
CA VAL A 206 -2.25 -19.89 3.59
C VAL A 206 -2.39 -21.07 4.55
N ARG A 207 -2.20 -22.28 4.02
CA ARG A 207 -1.96 -23.50 4.78
C ARG A 207 -0.51 -23.93 4.57
N MET A 208 0.23 -24.07 5.67
CA MET A 208 1.62 -24.53 5.69
C MET A 208 1.74 -25.79 6.54
N THR A 209 2.88 -26.48 6.43
CA THR A 209 3.17 -27.66 7.26
C THR A 209 3.63 -27.23 8.66
N ARG A 210 3.67 -28.19 9.60
CA ARG A 210 4.16 -27.90 10.97
C ARG A 210 5.66 -27.63 10.97
N GLU A 211 6.38 -28.30 10.09
CA GLU A 211 7.82 -28.21 9.92
C GLU A 211 8.22 -26.82 9.39
N GLU A 212 7.41 -26.23 8.50
CA GLU A 212 7.63 -24.88 7.98
C GLU A 212 7.21 -23.79 8.99
N ALA A 213 6.14 -24.03 9.74
CA ALA A 213 5.57 -23.02 10.64
C ALA A 213 6.53 -22.55 11.74
N GLY A 214 7.34 -23.46 12.31
CA GLY A 214 8.28 -23.14 13.39
C GLY A 214 9.32 -22.08 13.01
N PRO A 215 10.15 -22.33 11.98
CA PRO A 215 11.13 -21.37 11.48
C PRO A 215 10.53 -20.02 11.07
N LEU A 216 9.33 -20.03 10.46
CA LEU A 216 8.63 -18.80 10.07
C LEU A 216 8.15 -18.00 11.27
N PHE A 217 7.61 -18.66 12.29
CA PHE A 217 7.20 -18.01 13.55
C PHE A 217 8.39 -17.35 14.24
N GLU A 218 9.51 -18.05 14.38
CA GLU A 218 10.73 -17.49 14.97
C GLU A 218 11.27 -16.29 14.16
N ARG A 219 11.25 -16.38 12.82
CA ARG A 219 11.66 -15.27 11.96
C ARG A 219 10.75 -14.05 12.14
N LEU A 220 9.43 -14.26 12.24
CA LEU A 220 8.49 -13.19 12.49
C LEU A 220 8.70 -12.55 13.88
N LEU A 221 8.94 -13.34 14.93
CA LEU A 221 9.28 -12.81 16.25
C LEU A 221 10.57 -11.97 16.23
N ARG A 222 11.60 -12.42 15.49
CA ARG A 222 12.83 -11.63 15.29
C ARG A 222 12.56 -10.30 14.58
N ASN A 223 11.66 -10.28 13.60
CA ASN A 223 11.23 -9.03 12.96
C ASN A 223 10.50 -8.11 13.96
N ILE A 224 9.57 -8.65 14.75
CA ILE A 224 8.85 -7.87 15.78
C ILE A 224 9.83 -7.26 16.80
N GLU A 225 10.83 -8.05 17.23
CA GLU A 225 11.90 -7.58 18.11
C GLU A 225 12.71 -6.44 17.47
N LEU A 226 13.10 -6.62 16.21
CA LEU A 226 13.83 -5.61 15.45
C LEU A 226 13.04 -4.31 15.30
N TRP A 227 11.73 -4.40 15.03
CA TRP A 227 10.87 -3.22 14.95
C TRP A 227 10.83 -2.48 16.30
N LEU A 228 10.70 -3.22 17.40
CA LEU A 228 10.71 -2.64 18.74
C LEU A 228 12.05 -1.95 19.06
N ALA A 229 13.17 -2.54 18.65
CA ALA A 229 14.50 -1.94 18.76
C ALA A 229 14.65 -0.64 17.93
N CYS A 230 13.86 -0.50 16.85
CA CYS A 230 13.74 0.72 16.06
C CYS A 230 12.67 1.70 16.59
N ASP A 231 12.20 1.53 17.82
CA ASP A 231 11.10 2.30 18.41
C ASP A 231 9.83 2.23 17.54
N ARG A 232 9.48 1.05 17.02
CA ARG A 232 8.27 0.83 16.23
C ARG A 232 7.49 -0.38 16.73
N ILE A 233 6.22 -0.14 17.05
CA ILE A 233 5.21 -1.19 17.19
C ILE A 233 4.29 -1.11 15.98
N HIS A 234 3.94 -2.25 15.39
CA HIS A 234 3.08 -2.27 14.20
C HIS A 234 1.68 -1.71 14.49
N GLY A 235 1.08 -2.03 15.64
CA GLY A 235 -0.16 -1.44 16.13
C GLY A 235 -1.42 -1.99 15.47
N ASP A 236 -1.30 -2.97 14.56
CA ASP A 236 -2.39 -3.76 13.98
C ASP A 236 -1.89 -5.06 13.34
N LEU A 237 -0.84 -5.67 13.90
CA LEU A 237 -0.23 -6.85 13.30
C LEU A 237 -1.21 -8.03 13.31
N SER A 238 -1.34 -8.69 12.17
CA SER A 238 -2.10 -9.94 12.05
C SER A 238 -1.71 -10.69 10.77
N ALA A 239 -2.22 -11.90 10.60
CA ALA A 239 -2.02 -12.66 9.36
C ALA A 239 -2.64 -12.01 8.10
N TYR A 240 -3.43 -10.93 8.25
CA TYR A 240 -3.94 -10.13 7.15
C TYR A 240 -2.95 -9.06 6.65
N ASN A 241 -1.85 -8.86 7.37
CA ASN A 241 -0.83 -7.84 7.07
C ASN A 241 0.54 -8.51 6.83
N ILE A 242 0.54 -9.80 6.54
CA ILE A 242 1.75 -10.59 6.28
C ILE A 242 1.53 -11.32 4.97
N LEU A 243 2.45 -11.13 4.02
CA LEU A 243 2.50 -11.86 2.77
C LEU A 243 3.38 -13.10 2.95
N TYR A 244 2.99 -14.19 2.28
CA TYR A 244 3.68 -15.46 2.36
C TYR A 244 4.24 -15.85 1.00
N GLN A 245 5.51 -16.24 0.99
CA GLN A 245 6.17 -17.00 -0.06
C GLN A 245 6.78 -18.24 0.60
N PRO A 246 7.03 -19.35 -0.12
CA PRO A 246 7.65 -20.53 0.47
C PRO A 246 8.91 -20.18 1.29
N GLY A 247 8.92 -20.51 2.58
CA GLY A 247 10.04 -20.21 3.48
C GLY A 247 10.28 -18.72 3.81
N ARG A 248 9.42 -17.78 3.40
CA ARG A 248 9.57 -16.34 3.68
C ARG A 248 8.24 -15.67 4.02
N LEU A 249 8.26 -14.88 5.10
CA LEU A 249 7.18 -13.95 5.45
C LEU A 249 7.64 -12.52 5.18
N THR A 250 6.77 -11.69 4.61
CA THR A 250 7.02 -10.26 4.43
C THR A 250 5.88 -9.47 5.06
N THR A 251 6.17 -8.64 6.06
CA THR A 251 5.17 -7.81 6.72
C THR A 251 4.92 -6.52 5.94
N ILE A 252 3.65 -6.15 5.80
CA ILE A 252 3.21 -4.96 5.09
C ILE A 252 2.33 -4.09 5.98
N ASP A 253 2.08 -2.87 5.53
CA ASP A 253 1.08 -1.95 6.10
C ASP A 253 1.38 -1.43 7.52
N PHE A 254 2.41 -0.59 7.62
CA PHE A 254 2.79 0.12 8.85
C PHE A 254 2.04 1.46 9.04
N ALA A 255 0.91 1.64 8.35
CA ALA A 255 0.02 2.79 8.46
C ALA A 255 -0.36 3.11 9.93
N GLN A 256 -0.51 2.08 10.76
CA GLN A 256 -0.89 2.16 12.17
C GLN A 256 0.29 2.05 13.15
N ALA A 257 1.51 2.08 12.64
CA ALA A 257 2.68 1.98 13.50
C ALA A 257 2.78 3.16 14.49
N ILE A 258 3.28 2.86 15.68
CA ILE A 258 3.48 3.83 16.76
C ILE A 258 4.89 3.75 17.33
N ASP A 259 5.36 4.88 17.85
CA ASP A 259 6.56 4.96 18.66
C ASP A 259 6.20 4.68 20.14
N PRO A 260 6.77 3.63 20.77
CA PRO A 260 6.44 3.23 22.12
C PRO A 260 6.77 4.30 23.17
N ARG A 261 7.77 5.16 22.93
CA ARG A 261 8.23 6.17 23.89
C ARG A 261 7.22 7.30 24.10
N HIS A 262 6.27 7.43 23.18
CA HIS A 262 5.32 8.54 23.13
C HIS A 262 3.85 8.07 23.24
N ASN A 263 3.61 6.78 23.49
CA ASN A 263 2.26 6.23 23.62
C ASN A 263 2.07 5.52 24.97
N PRO A 264 1.18 6.00 25.85
CA PRO A 264 0.85 5.27 27.07
C PRO A 264 0.22 3.90 26.79
N GLU A 265 -0.40 3.71 25.62
CA GLU A 265 -1.01 2.45 25.18
C GLU A 265 -0.04 1.56 24.38
N ALA A 266 1.25 1.86 24.40
CA ALA A 266 2.25 1.13 23.61
C ALA A 266 2.31 -0.36 23.97
N TYR A 267 2.47 -0.70 25.25
CA TYR A 267 2.61 -2.08 25.68
C TYR A 267 1.35 -2.93 25.38
N PRO A 268 0.11 -2.49 25.71
CA PRO A 268 -1.09 -3.23 25.33
C PRO A 268 -1.23 -3.48 23.82
N LEU A 269 -0.84 -2.51 22.98
CA LEU A 269 -0.85 -2.68 21.52
C LEU A 269 0.19 -3.70 21.06
N PHE A 270 1.39 -3.66 21.64
CA PHE A 270 2.47 -4.60 21.37
C PHE A 270 2.12 -6.04 21.78
N GLU A 271 1.59 -6.22 23.00
CA GLU A 271 1.14 -7.53 23.49
C GLU A 271 0.04 -8.10 22.59
N ARG A 272 -0.93 -7.27 22.18
CA ARG A 272 -2.00 -7.68 21.27
C ARG A 272 -1.46 -8.13 19.90
N ASP A 273 -0.45 -7.44 19.38
CA ASP A 273 0.20 -7.83 18.12
C ASP A 273 0.85 -9.22 18.24
N ILE A 274 1.59 -9.48 19.33
CA ILE A 274 2.23 -10.77 19.62
C ILE A 274 1.17 -11.87 19.81
N ASP A 275 0.10 -11.59 20.55
CA ASP A 275 -0.97 -12.53 20.80
C ASP A 275 -1.70 -12.94 19.50
N ARG A 276 -1.97 -11.99 18.59
CA ARG A 276 -2.54 -12.30 17.26
C ARG A 276 -1.64 -13.22 16.44
N VAL A 277 -0.32 -13.03 16.52
CA VAL A 277 0.67 -13.90 15.88
C VAL A 277 0.66 -15.29 16.53
N CYS A 278 0.74 -15.37 17.85
CA CYS A 278 0.73 -16.64 18.59
C CYS A 278 -0.53 -17.46 18.27
N ARG A 279 -1.71 -16.83 18.27
CA ARG A 279 -2.98 -17.50 17.91
C ARG A 279 -2.98 -18.04 16.48
N TYR A 280 -2.40 -17.29 15.53
CA TYR A 280 -2.29 -17.76 14.16
C TYR A 280 -1.43 -19.04 14.09
N PHE A 281 -0.27 -19.05 14.77
CA PHE A 281 0.67 -20.17 14.71
C PHE A 281 0.25 -21.38 15.58
N ALA A 282 -0.62 -21.19 16.57
CA ALA A 282 -1.16 -22.26 17.42
C ALA A 282 -1.84 -23.38 16.61
N ARG A 283 -2.45 -23.06 15.45
CA ARG A 283 -3.06 -24.06 14.55
C ARG A 283 -2.06 -25.04 13.94
N TYR A 284 -0.77 -24.68 13.94
CA TYR A 284 0.35 -25.54 13.51
C TYR A 284 1.06 -26.22 14.70
N GLY A 285 0.51 -26.10 15.92
CA GLY A 285 1.02 -26.72 17.15
C GLY A 285 2.12 -25.95 17.85
N ILE A 286 2.34 -24.69 17.48
CA ILE A 286 3.26 -23.82 18.19
C ILE A 286 2.55 -23.32 19.45
N VAL A 287 3.04 -23.72 20.61
CA VAL A 287 2.52 -23.30 21.91
C VAL A 287 3.45 -22.21 22.45
N ALA A 288 2.91 -21.00 22.56
CA ALA A 288 3.63 -19.83 23.03
C ALA A 288 2.71 -19.00 23.93
N ASP A 289 3.24 -18.52 25.05
CA ASP A 289 2.55 -17.58 25.92
C ASP A 289 2.85 -16.15 25.44
N ALA A 290 1.83 -15.50 24.89
CA ALA A 290 1.97 -14.19 24.29
C ALA A 290 2.34 -13.10 25.31
N THR A 291 1.82 -13.20 26.54
CA THR A 291 2.11 -12.24 27.62
C THR A 291 3.55 -12.37 28.08
N VAL A 292 4.04 -13.61 28.25
CA VAL A 292 5.45 -13.86 28.60
C VAL A 292 6.37 -13.36 27.49
N LEU A 293 6.10 -13.72 26.23
CA LEU A 293 6.90 -13.28 25.09
C LEU A 293 6.93 -11.75 24.95
N ALA A 294 5.77 -11.09 25.08
CA ALA A 294 5.66 -9.65 25.03
C ALA A 294 6.44 -8.98 26.16
N GLY A 295 6.31 -9.48 27.39
CA GLY A 295 7.07 -8.98 28.54
C GLY A 295 8.58 -9.10 28.36
N GLU A 296 9.06 -10.27 27.91
CA GLU A 296 10.48 -10.51 27.68
C GLU A 296 11.06 -9.62 26.57
N LEU A 297 10.35 -9.44 25.47
CA LEU A 297 10.76 -8.55 24.38
C LEU A 297 10.74 -7.09 24.84
N TRP A 298 9.71 -6.69 25.58
CA TRP A 298 9.55 -5.33 26.09
C TRP A 298 10.69 -4.94 27.03
N VAL A 299 10.97 -5.76 28.04
CA VAL A 299 12.01 -5.49 29.04
C VAL A 299 13.39 -5.38 28.38
N ARG A 300 13.68 -6.21 27.37
CA ARG A 300 14.96 -6.18 26.64
C ARG A 300 15.23 -4.87 25.92
N HIS A 301 14.19 -4.22 25.37
CA HIS A 301 14.36 -3.08 24.46
C HIS A 301 13.85 -1.74 24.99
N GLN A 302 12.86 -1.75 25.88
CA GLN A 302 12.24 -0.53 26.43
C GLN A 302 12.59 -0.31 27.91
N GLY A 303 13.26 -1.27 28.56
CA GLY A 303 13.62 -1.20 29.97
C GLY A 303 12.49 -1.65 30.91
N GLY A 304 12.87 -2.12 32.10
CA GLY A 304 11.95 -2.70 33.07
C GLY A 304 11.06 -1.68 33.78
N MET A 305 9.98 -1.27 33.14
CA MET A 305 8.76 -0.81 33.83
C MET A 305 7.56 -1.40 33.11
N LEU A 306 7.09 -2.54 33.65
CA LEU A 306 5.74 -3.06 33.46
C LEU A 306 4.84 -2.45 34.53
#